data_AF-A0A660WBI8-F1
#
_entry.id   AF-A0A660WBI8-F1
#
_cell.length_a   1.000
_cell.length_b   1.000
_cell.length_c   1.000
_cell.angle_alpha   90.00
_cell.angle_beta   90.00
_cell.angle_gamma   90.00
#
_symmetry.space_group_name_H-M   'P 1'
#
loop_
_entity.id
_entity.type
_entity.pdbx_description
1 polymer ?
#
loop_
_entity_poly.entity_id
_entity_poly.type
_entity_poly.pdbx_seq_one_letter_code
_entity_poly.pdbx_strand_id
1 'polypeptide(L)'
;HCSDDEKGSLGINYGEYFKLVPLLKEAESFSTPDYLVKVKWSKILSKGERRYKKCYGPAFIMQFSGSGLVAPCGMLFNRKFERFHIGNIVEKSFKEIWKSEKYWEVLGYLASDKFNPQTDCGTLCLQHKVNEFLWDLKQGKVSLEEPKGEPPLHINFV
;
A
#
# COMPACT_ATOMS: atom_id res chain seq x y z
N HIS A 1 -7.04 10.91 -5.87
CA HIS A 1 -5.69 10.41 -5.48
C HIS A 1 -4.72 11.58 -5.64
N CYS A 2 -3.93 11.94 -4.61
CA CYS A 2 -2.97 13.06 -4.67
C CYS A 2 -1.56 12.62 -5.14
N SER A 3 -1.51 11.49 -5.84
CA SER A 3 -0.30 10.83 -6.30
C SER A 3 -0.47 10.56 -7.79
N ASP A 4 0.61 10.71 -8.54
CA ASP A 4 0.57 10.57 -9.99
C ASP A 4 0.23 9.14 -10.45
N ASP A 5 -0.31 9.03 -11.67
CA ASP A 5 -0.63 7.75 -12.28
C ASP A 5 0.61 7.06 -12.88
N GLU A 6 0.42 5.91 -13.52
CA GLU A 6 1.53 5.16 -14.13
C GLU A 6 2.23 5.91 -15.28
N LYS A 7 1.63 6.99 -15.80
CA LYS A 7 2.12 7.79 -16.91
C LYS A 7 2.63 9.17 -16.49
N GLY A 8 2.50 9.54 -15.22
CA GLY A 8 2.86 10.89 -14.77
C GLY A 8 1.89 11.97 -15.26
N SER A 9 0.62 11.62 -15.53
CA SER A 9 -0.33 12.51 -16.20
C SER A 9 -0.73 13.74 -15.37
N LEU A 10 -0.58 13.70 -14.03
CA LEU A 10 -0.85 14.83 -13.16
C LEU A 10 0.33 15.81 -13.07
N GLY A 11 1.53 15.40 -13.50
CA GLY A 11 2.73 16.24 -13.49
C GLY A 11 3.19 16.64 -12.09
N ILE A 12 3.02 15.77 -11.09
CA ILE A 12 3.32 16.12 -9.70
C ILE A 12 4.83 16.31 -9.50
N ASN A 13 5.24 17.53 -9.15
CA ASN A 13 6.63 17.80 -8.76
C ASN A 13 6.89 17.40 -7.31
N TYR A 14 7.30 16.15 -7.11
CA TYR A 14 7.65 15.63 -5.79
C TYR A 14 8.84 16.34 -5.11
N GLY A 15 9.63 17.12 -5.86
CA GLY A 15 10.69 17.98 -5.32
C GLY A 15 10.16 19.13 -4.45
N GLU A 16 8.91 19.56 -4.67
CA GLU A 16 8.31 20.63 -3.87
C GLU A 16 8.07 20.22 -2.42
N TYR A 17 7.93 18.92 -2.13
CA TYR A 17 7.79 18.42 -0.75
C TYR A 17 9.00 18.70 0.13
N PHE A 18 10.20 18.87 -0.44
CA PHE A 18 11.39 19.22 0.34
C PHE A 18 11.27 20.60 0.98
N LYS A 19 10.53 21.52 0.36
CA LYS A 19 10.27 22.86 0.90
C LYS A 19 9.38 22.83 2.14
N LEU A 20 8.60 21.75 2.31
CA LEU A 20 7.71 21.56 3.47
C LEU A 20 8.43 20.98 4.69
N VAL A 21 9.70 20.60 4.59
CA VAL A 21 10.44 19.98 5.69
C VAL A 21 10.39 20.80 6.99
N PRO A 22 10.62 22.14 6.98
CA PRO A 22 10.53 22.94 8.21
C PRO A 22 9.13 22.88 8.83
N LEU A 23 8.08 23.08 8.03
CA LEU A 23 6.69 23.04 8.47
C LEU A 23 6.29 21.67 9.04
N LEU A 24 6.74 20.60 8.41
CA LEU A 24 6.45 19.23 8.85
C LEU A 24 7.18 18.89 10.16
N LYS A 25 8.38 19.42 10.38
CA LYS A 25 9.07 19.30 11.67
C LYS A 25 8.36 20.10 12.77
N GLU A 26 7.89 21.30 12.45
CA GLU A 26 7.06 22.10 13.36
C GLU A 26 5.78 21.32 13.72
N ALA A 27 5.12 20.71 12.73
CA ALA A 27 3.96 19.85 12.96
C ALA A 27 4.24 18.69 13.94
N GLU A 28 5.37 17.98 13.80
CA GLU A 28 5.75 16.92 14.74
C GLU A 28 5.96 17.45 16.17
N SER A 29 6.32 18.73 16.34
CA SER A 29 6.54 19.36 17.66
C SER A 29 5.26 19.56 18.48
N PHE A 30 4.09 19.51 17.84
CA PHE A 30 2.78 19.52 18.52
C PHE A 30 2.38 18.17 19.13
N SER A 31 3.24 17.15 19.07
CA SER A 31 3.01 15.90 19.80
C SER A 31 3.00 16.15 21.31
N THR A 32 2.07 15.52 22.02
CA THR A 32 1.96 15.52 23.48
C THR A 32 2.17 14.10 24.01
N PRO A 33 2.20 13.86 25.34
CA PRO A 33 2.30 12.50 25.88
C PRO A 33 1.15 11.56 25.46
N ASP A 34 -0.01 12.11 25.14
CA ASP A 34 -1.24 11.39 24.76
C ASP A 34 -1.65 11.58 23.28
N TYR A 35 -0.91 12.37 22.52
CA TYR A 35 -1.19 12.62 21.10
C TYR A 35 0.10 12.60 20.26
N LEU A 36 0.10 11.79 19.20
CA LEU A 36 1.26 11.64 18.33
C LEU A 36 1.02 12.27 16.95
N VAL A 37 1.82 13.27 16.60
CA VAL A 37 1.97 13.73 15.23
C VAL A 37 3.23 13.10 14.65
N LYS A 38 3.07 12.21 13.66
CA LYS A 38 4.20 11.53 13.01
C LYS A 38 4.19 11.72 11.51
N VAL A 39 5.28 12.31 11.02
CA VAL A 39 5.51 12.44 9.59
C VAL A 39 6.18 11.17 9.06
N LYS A 40 5.65 10.64 7.96
CA LYS A 40 6.26 9.50 7.23
C LYS A 40 7.36 10.00 6.31
N TRP A 41 8.49 10.42 6.89
CA TRP A 41 9.62 11.03 6.17
C TRP A 41 10.10 10.22 4.97
N SER A 42 10.25 8.90 5.14
CA SER A 42 10.66 7.99 4.07
C SER A 42 9.62 7.84 2.94
N LYS A 43 8.41 8.39 3.08
CA LYS A 43 7.42 8.49 1.99
C LYS A 43 7.47 9.87 1.34
N ILE A 44 7.47 10.93 2.15
CA ILE A 44 7.48 12.32 1.65
C ILE A 44 8.75 12.59 0.83
N LEU A 45 9.89 12.08 1.28
CA LEU A 45 11.19 12.31 0.65
C LEU A 45 11.54 11.26 -0.41
N SER A 46 10.64 10.32 -0.74
CA SER A 46 10.94 9.24 -1.67
C SER A 46 10.93 9.65 -3.13
N LYS A 47 10.54 10.89 -3.45
CA LYS A 47 10.38 11.41 -4.82
C LYS A 47 9.46 10.57 -5.73
N GLY A 48 8.54 9.81 -5.12
CA GLY A 48 7.69 8.85 -5.85
C GLY A 48 8.40 7.55 -6.24
N GLU A 49 9.68 7.41 -5.94
CA GLU A 49 10.46 6.22 -6.26
C GLU A 49 10.10 5.05 -5.35
N ARG A 50 10.33 3.84 -5.86
CA ARG A 50 10.08 2.57 -5.18
C ARG A 50 11.33 1.73 -5.25
N ARG A 51 11.76 1.20 -4.12
CA ARG A 51 12.88 0.24 -4.04
C ARG A 51 12.48 -1.22 -4.23
N TYR A 52 11.18 -1.51 -4.15
CA TYR A 52 10.63 -2.85 -4.32
C TYR A 52 10.18 -3.06 -5.78
N LYS A 53 10.37 -4.29 -6.28
CA LYS A 53 10.01 -4.68 -7.66
C LYS A 53 8.77 -5.57 -7.74
N LYS A 54 8.18 -5.93 -6.60
CA LYS A 54 7.00 -6.81 -6.50
C LYS A 54 6.00 -6.20 -5.52
N CYS A 55 4.71 -6.36 -5.79
CA CYS A 55 3.64 -5.80 -4.97
C CYS A 55 2.97 -6.90 -4.13
N TYR A 56 3.39 -7.02 -2.88
CA TYR A 56 2.87 -7.98 -1.90
C TYR A 56 1.78 -7.40 -0.98
N GLY A 57 1.75 -6.08 -0.82
CA GLY A 57 0.86 -5.37 0.10
C GLY A 57 -0.64 -5.68 -0.02
N PRO A 58 -1.22 -5.86 -1.22
CA PRO A 58 -2.65 -6.15 -1.37
C PRO A 58 -3.17 -7.36 -0.59
N ALA A 59 -2.33 -8.36 -0.29
CA ALA A 59 -2.74 -9.51 0.54
C ALA A 59 -3.04 -9.13 2.00
N PHE A 60 -2.49 -8.01 2.47
CA PHE A 60 -2.60 -7.54 3.85
C PHE A 60 -3.54 -6.33 3.98
N ILE A 61 -3.63 -5.50 2.94
CA ILE A 61 -4.48 -4.31 2.91
C ILE A 61 -5.31 -4.35 1.62
N MET A 62 -6.25 -5.29 1.54
CA MET A 62 -7.21 -5.33 0.44
C MET A 62 -8.12 -4.10 0.48
N GLN A 63 -8.53 -3.57 -0.69
CA GLN A 63 -9.34 -2.35 -0.75
C GLN A 63 -10.65 -2.59 -1.48
N PHE A 64 -11.74 -2.07 -0.92
CA PHE A 64 -13.07 -2.17 -1.50
C PHE A 64 -13.52 -0.77 -1.95
N SER A 65 -14.15 -0.67 -3.10
CA SER A 65 -14.75 0.59 -3.55
C SER A 65 -16.07 0.85 -2.82
N GLY A 66 -16.59 2.08 -2.94
CA GLY A 66 -17.93 2.42 -2.42
C GLY A 66 -19.08 1.67 -3.10
N SER A 67 -18.86 1.05 -4.28
CA SER A 67 -19.84 0.20 -4.96
C SER A 67 -19.72 -1.28 -4.59
N GLY A 68 -18.84 -1.61 -3.64
CA GLY A 68 -18.55 -2.99 -3.21
C GLY A 68 -17.53 -3.74 -4.05
N LEU A 69 -16.95 -3.12 -5.10
CA LEU A 69 -15.91 -3.75 -5.91
C LEU A 69 -14.69 -4.09 -5.05
N VAL A 70 -14.27 -5.35 -5.09
CA VAL A 70 -13.03 -5.84 -4.48
C VAL A 70 -11.92 -5.85 -5.52
N ALA A 71 -10.86 -5.09 -5.27
CA ALA A 71 -9.65 -5.09 -6.08
C ALA A 71 -8.40 -4.92 -5.19
N PRO A 72 -7.19 -5.23 -5.71
CA PRO A 72 -5.97 -5.24 -4.89
C PRO A 72 -5.62 -3.90 -4.24
N CYS A 73 -5.95 -2.78 -4.87
CA CYS A 73 -5.78 -1.43 -4.31
C CYS A 73 -6.57 -0.38 -5.10
N GLY A 74 -6.76 0.81 -4.53
CA GLY A 74 -7.51 1.90 -5.16
C GLY A 74 -6.94 2.41 -6.49
N MET A 75 -5.65 2.22 -6.75
CA MET A 75 -5.06 2.53 -8.08
C MET A 75 -5.62 1.63 -9.20
N LEU A 76 -6.18 0.48 -8.85
CA LEU A 76 -6.66 -0.53 -9.79
C LEU A 76 -8.19 -0.64 -9.85
N PHE A 77 -8.93 0.36 -9.35
CA PHE A 77 -10.40 0.39 -9.45
C PHE A 77 -10.92 0.89 -10.80
N ASN A 78 -10.12 1.64 -11.55
CA ASN A 78 -10.56 2.17 -12.83
C ASN A 78 -10.81 1.01 -13.82
N ARG A 79 -11.86 1.10 -14.65
CA ARG A 79 -12.23 0.08 -15.64
C ARG A 79 -11.08 -0.36 -16.55
N LYS A 80 -10.11 0.51 -16.86
CA LYS A 80 -8.90 0.13 -17.63
C LYS A 80 -8.08 -1.01 -16.97
N PHE A 81 -8.32 -1.25 -15.69
CA PHE A 81 -7.69 -2.27 -14.86
C PHE A 81 -8.63 -3.43 -14.50
N GLU A 82 -9.74 -3.62 -15.21
CA GLU A 82 -10.76 -4.64 -14.91
C GLU A 82 -10.21 -6.06 -14.79
N ARG A 83 -9.09 -6.38 -15.45
CA ARG A 83 -8.39 -7.67 -15.31
C ARG A 83 -7.99 -8.00 -13.86
N PHE A 84 -7.84 -6.97 -13.02
CA PHE A 84 -7.47 -7.06 -11.60
C PHE A 84 -8.69 -7.00 -10.66
N HIS A 85 -9.89 -6.81 -11.18
CA HIS A 85 -11.11 -6.84 -10.37
C HIS A 85 -11.39 -8.28 -9.93
N ILE A 86 -11.53 -8.49 -8.62
CA ILE A 86 -11.59 -9.83 -8.02
C ILE A 86 -13.04 -10.28 -7.82
N GLY A 87 -13.93 -9.36 -7.43
CA GLY A 87 -15.34 -9.64 -7.20
C GLY A 87 -16.08 -8.43 -6.64
N ASN A 88 -17.32 -8.61 -6.18
CA ASN A 88 -18.09 -7.55 -5.53
C ASN A 88 -18.77 -8.08 -4.25
N ILE A 89 -18.59 -7.39 -3.12
CA ILE A 89 -19.15 -7.80 -1.83
C ILE A 89 -20.68 -7.69 -1.76
N VAL A 90 -21.31 -6.98 -2.70
CA VAL A 90 -22.78 -6.95 -2.81
C VAL A 90 -23.35 -8.22 -3.44
N GLU A 91 -22.50 -9.01 -4.10
CA GLU A 91 -22.88 -10.25 -4.80
C GLU A 91 -22.45 -11.51 -4.03
N LYS A 92 -21.25 -11.48 -3.43
CA LYS A 92 -20.66 -12.61 -2.69
C LYS A 92 -20.05 -12.14 -1.39
N SER A 93 -20.02 -12.98 -0.36
CA SER A 93 -19.29 -12.64 0.86
C SER A 93 -17.80 -12.46 0.56
N PHE A 94 -17.12 -11.58 1.29
CA PHE A 94 -15.67 -11.43 1.11
C PHE A 94 -14.91 -12.74 1.37
N LYS A 95 -15.41 -13.60 2.27
CA LYS A 95 -14.85 -14.94 2.51
C LYS A 95 -14.86 -15.80 1.25
N GLU A 96 -15.93 -15.78 0.47
CA GLU A 96 -16.00 -16.50 -0.80
C GLU A 96 -15.08 -15.88 -1.85
N ILE A 97 -15.01 -14.55 -1.92
CA ILE A 97 -14.10 -13.84 -2.83
C ILE A 97 -12.65 -14.19 -2.50
N TRP A 98 -12.26 -14.16 -1.23
CA TRP A 98 -10.92 -14.50 -0.75
C TRP A 98 -10.53 -15.96 -1.03
N LYS A 99 -11.48 -16.89 -0.95
CA LYS A 99 -11.26 -18.30 -1.30
C LYS A 99 -11.25 -18.58 -2.80
N SER A 100 -11.63 -17.62 -3.63
CA SER A 100 -11.73 -17.83 -5.08
C SER A 100 -10.37 -17.96 -5.75
N GLU A 101 -10.33 -18.69 -6.86
CA GLU A 101 -9.13 -18.76 -7.72
C GLU A 101 -8.72 -17.38 -8.22
N LYS A 102 -9.70 -16.53 -8.56
CA LYS A 102 -9.43 -15.19 -9.09
C LYS A 102 -8.65 -14.31 -8.12
N TYR A 103 -8.92 -14.44 -6.82
CA TYR A 103 -8.16 -13.74 -5.79
C TYR A 103 -6.68 -14.09 -5.83
N TRP A 104 -6.36 -15.39 -5.81
CA TRP A 104 -4.99 -15.88 -5.80
C TRP A 104 -4.27 -15.67 -7.14
N GLU A 105 -4.99 -15.73 -8.25
CA GLU A 105 -4.48 -15.39 -9.59
C GLU A 105 -4.01 -13.93 -9.64
N VAL A 106 -4.87 -13.00 -9.23
CA VAL A 106 -4.56 -11.56 -9.28
C VAL A 106 -3.41 -11.21 -8.33
N LEU A 107 -3.46 -11.70 -7.08
CA LEU A 107 -2.38 -11.42 -6.12
C LEU A 107 -1.06 -12.07 -6.53
N GLY A 108 -1.12 -13.30 -7.04
CA GLY A 108 0.04 -14.01 -7.59
C GLY A 108 0.67 -13.25 -8.76
N TYR A 109 -0.14 -12.69 -9.66
CA TYR A 109 0.34 -11.86 -10.76
C TYR A 109 1.09 -10.62 -10.26
N LEU A 110 0.52 -9.88 -9.31
CA LEU A 110 1.15 -8.67 -8.73
C LEU A 110 2.44 -8.95 -7.96
N ALA A 111 2.55 -10.16 -7.40
CA ALA A 111 3.74 -10.64 -6.71
C ALA A 111 4.77 -11.34 -7.64
N SER A 112 4.46 -11.48 -8.93
CA SER A 112 5.31 -12.13 -9.93
C SER A 112 6.19 -11.14 -10.68
N ASP A 113 7.09 -11.65 -11.54
CA ASP A 113 7.92 -10.82 -12.42
C ASP A 113 7.15 -10.27 -13.64
N LYS A 114 5.85 -10.59 -13.79
CA LYS A 114 4.97 -10.08 -14.86
C LYS A 114 4.38 -8.70 -14.55
N PHE A 115 4.66 -8.16 -13.37
CA PHE A 115 4.19 -6.86 -12.92
C PHE A 115 5.30 -6.14 -12.18
N ASN A 116 5.64 -4.93 -12.62
CA ASN A 116 6.60 -4.08 -11.96
C ASN A 116 5.92 -2.83 -11.41
N PRO A 117 5.76 -2.68 -10.07
CA PRO A 117 5.13 -1.51 -9.48
C PRO A 117 5.93 -0.22 -9.72
N GLN A 118 7.18 -0.27 -10.19
CA GLN A 118 7.95 0.93 -10.53
C GLN A 118 7.48 1.58 -11.84
N THR A 119 6.92 0.79 -12.77
CA THR A 119 6.53 1.23 -14.11
C THR A 119 5.05 1.05 -14.41
N ASP A 120 4.42 0.04 -13.80
CA ASP A 120 3.07 -0.41 -14.19
C ASP A 120 1.98 0.14 -13.25
N CYS A 121 2.32 1.07 -12.35
CA CYS A 121 1.41 1.57 -11.33
C CYS A 121 1.76 2.98 -10.86
N GLY A 122 0.73 3.81 -10.63
CA GLY A 122 0.90 5.17 -10.08
C GLY A 122 1.61 5.18 -8.72
N THR A 123 2.36 6.23 -8.41
CA THR A 123 3.36 6.28 -7.31
C THR A 123 2.75 6.55 -5.93
N LEU A 124 3.54 6.45 -4.86
CA LEU A 124 3.16 6.78 -3.46
C LEU A 124 1.84 6.17 -2.93
N CYS A 125 1.47 4.98 -3.42
CA CYS A 125 0.23 4.31 -3.04
C CYS A 125 0.16 3.96 -1.53
N LEU A 126 -1.02 3.59 -1.05
CA LEU A 126 -1.23 3.15 0.33
C LEU A 126 -0.36 1.93 0.68
N GLN A 127 -0.18 1.03 -0.29
CA GLN A 127 0.59 -0.21 -0.15
C GLN A 127 2.10 0.02 0.01
N HIS A 128 2.60 1.24 -0.17
CA HIS A 128 4.03 1.51 -0.33
C HIS A 128 4.88 1.03 0.86
N LYS A 129 4.49 1.39 2.10
CA LYS A 129 5.28 1.06 3.29
C LYS A 129 5.25 -0.44 3.63
N VAL A 130 4.10 -1.08 3.44
CA VAL A 130 3.97 -2.53 3.60
C VAL A 130 4.84 -3.25 2.58
N ASN A 131 4.85 -2.81 1.32
CA ASN A 131 5.69 -3.39 0.28
C ASN A 131 7.18 -3.21 0.56
N GLU A 132 7.61 -2.06 1.07
CA GLU A 132 9.01 -1.87 1.46
C GLU A 132 9.46 -2.88 2.53
N PHE A 133 8.64 -3.08 3.55
CA PHE A 133 8.92 -4.05 4.60
C PHE A 133 8.91 -5.50 4.07
N LEU A 134 7.85 -5.89 3.35
CA LEU A 134 7.72 -7.25 2.80
C LEU A 134 8.82 -7.55 1.77
N TRP A 135 9.24 -6.54 1.01
CA TRP A 135 10.38 -6.67 0.11
C TRP A 135 11.66 -6.96 0.89
N ASP A 136 11.99 -6.18 1.92
CA ASP A 136 13.17 -6.42 2.74
C ASP A 136 13.14 -7.79 3.43
N LEU A 137 11.98 -8.20 3.94
CA LEU A 137 11.77 -9.53 4.50
C LEU A 137 12.07 -10.62 3.45
N LYS A 138 11.54 -10.48 2.23
CA LYS A 138 11.81 -11.43 1.13
C LYS A 138 13.26 -11.39 0.63
N GLN A 139 13.97 -10.28 0.83
CA GLN A 139 15.40 -10.16 0.54
C GLN A 139 16.31 -10.56 1.71
N GLY A 140 15.76 -11.03 2.83
CA GLY A 140 16.53 -11.41 4.02
C GLY A 140 17.19 -10.23 4.75
N LYS A 141 16.75 -9.00 4.50
CA LYS A 141 17.28 -7.78 5.15
C LYS A 141 16.62 -7.49 6.49
N VAL A 142 15.47 -8.11 6.75
CA VAL A 142 14.71 -8.01 7.99
C VAL A 142 14.28 -9.42 8.39
N SER A 143 14.36 -9.72 9.69
CA SER A 143 13.81 -10.92 10.31
C SER A 143 12.55 -10.58 11.09
N LEU A 144 11.59 -11.50 11.13
CA LEU A 144 10.46 -11.41 12.06
C LEU A 144 10.92 -11.96 13.41
N GLU A 145 10.94 -11.10 14.42
CA GLU A 145 11.21 -11.49 15.80
C GLU A 145 9.90 -11.66 16.56
N GLU A 146 9.86 -12.60 17.50
CA GLU A 146 8.73 -12.71 18.41
C GLU A 146 8.63 -11.45 19.27
N PRO A 147 7.45 -10.83 19.36
CA PRO A 147 7.27 -9.64 20.19
C PRO A 147 7.52 -10.00 21.65
N LYS A 148 8.28 -9.14 22.35
CA LYS A 148 8.53 -9.26 23.79
C LYS A 148 7.51 -8.43 24.57
N GLY A 149 7.02 -8.94 25.69
CA GLY A 149 6.12 -8.23 26.59
C GLY A 149 4.76 -8.91 26.73
N GLU A 150 3.81 -8.21 27.35
CA GLU A 150 2.44 -8.70 27.44
C GLU A 150 1.80 -8.74 26.05
N PRO A 151 1.20 -9.88 25.65
CA PRO A 151 0.49 -9.96 24.40
C PRO A 151 -0.65 -8.94 24.32
N PRO A 152 -0.85 -8.26 23.18
CA PRO A 152 -1.96 -7.33 23.04
C PRO A 152 -3.30 -8.07 23.18
N LEU A 153 -4.32 -7.38 23.69
CA LEU A 153 -5.65 -7.96 23.92
C LEU A 153 -6.31 -8.55 22.66
N HIS A 154 -5.85 -8.15 21.46
CA HIS A 154 -6.46 -8.51 20.19
C HIS A 154 -5.45 -9.10 19.20
N ILE A 155 -4.80 -10.21 19.58
CA ILE A 155 -3.84 -10.93 18.71
C ILE A 155 -4.52 -11.50 17.45
N ASN A 156 -5.83 -11.82 17.54
CA ASN A 156 -6.61 -12.45 16.48
C ASN A 156 -7.63 -11.49 15.86
N PHE A 157 -7.30 -10.21 15.67
CA PHE A 157 -8.20 -9.32 14.93
C PHE A 157 -8.25 -9.79 13.46
N VAL A 158 -9.33 -10.51 13.12
CA VAL A 158 -9.67 -11.00 11.77
C VAL A 158 -10.60 -9.99 11.09
#